data_AF-A0A3C0QZE5-F1
#
_entry.id   AF-A0A3C0QZE5-F1
#
_cell.length_a   1.000
_cell.length_b   1.000
_cell.length_c   1.000
_cell.angle_alpha   90.00
_cell.angle_beta   90.00
_cell.angle_gamma   90.00
#
_symmetry.space_group_name_H-M   'P 1'
#
loop_
_entity.id
_entity.type
_entity.pdbx_description
1 polymer ?
#
loop_
_entity_poly.entity_id
_entity_poly.type
_entity_poly.pdbx_seq_one_letter_code
_entity_poly.pdbx_strand_id
1 'polypeptide(L)'
;MNLERYLGTIEQFLRDTLIKTNLTGYVLGLSGGIDSALVGAIAAKAAPGKLLCLIMPCDSHESDAKDAILFAEQFNIPYQIVDLTHSYAVLLQEISTKSLAAGKPIDPLASNNLKVRMRMVTLYAFAQAHRSLVLGTDNWDESYTGYFTKYGDGAADLLPIVSLTKGEVYAAARYYGIPKAILDRQPSAGLFPGQTDEGEMGVKYADLDAFLLGKDVANAVKARIEHLHRVSAHKRDPIPRPEPFIRD
;
A
#
# COMPACT_ATOMS: atom_id res chain seq x y z
N MET A 1 -18.29 11.33 13.65
CA MET A 1 -16.99 11.90 14.03
C MET A 1 -16.46 12.64 12.80
N ASN A 2 -15.96 13.89 12.92
CA ASN A 2 -15.35 14.57 11.77
C ASN A 2 -13.98 13.93 11.45
N LEU A 3 -13.59 13.91 10.17
CA LEU A 3 -12.32 13.39 9.67
C LEU A 3 -11.11 13.82 10.49
N GLU A 4 -10.97 15.10 10.85
CA GLU A 4 -9.81 15.58 11.63
C GLU A 4 -9.71 14.89 13.00
N ARG A 5 -10.85 14.70 13.67
CA ARG A 5 -10.90 13.98 14.94
C ARG A 5 -10.54 12.50 14.75
N TYR A 6 -10.95 11.89 13.64
CA TYR A 6 -10.59 10.51 13.32
C TYR A 6 -9.09 10.36 13.03
N LEU A 7 -8.48 11.29 12.28
CA LEU A 7 -7.04 11.31 12.05
C LEU A 7 -6.26 11.37 13.38
N GLY A 8 -6.74 12.14 14.36
CA GLY A 8 -6.18 12.13 15.71
C GLY A 8 -6.23 10.77 16.41
N THR A 9 -7.24 9.94 16.13
CA THR A 9 -7.30 8.56 16.66
C THR A 9 -6.30 7.63 15.98
N ILE A 10 -6.03 7.82 14.69
CA ILE A 10 -4.99 7.08 13.95
C ILE A 10 -3.61 7.42 14.51
N GLU A 11 -3.34 8.71 14.73
CA GLU A 11 -2.08 9.14 15.35
C GLU A 11 -1.90 8.53 16.74
N GLN A 12 -2.97 8.48 17.55
CA GLN A 12 -2.93 7.86 18.87
C GLN A 12 -2.68 6.36 18.79
N PHE A 13 -3.35 5.66 17.87
CA PHE A 13 -3.13 4.24 17.60
C PHE A 13 -1.67 3.93 17.28
N LEU A 14 -1.01 4.75 16.45
CA LEU A 14 0.42 4.59 16.15
C LEU A 14 1.31 4.85 17.37
N ARG A 15 0.99 5.83 18.22
CA ARG A 15 1.75 6.05 19.46
C ARG A 15 1.65 4.86 20.41
N ASP A 16 0.42 4.40 20.65
CA ASP A 16 0.14 3.32 21.60
C ASP A 16 0.72 1.99 21.13
N THR A 17 0.76 1.77 19.82
CA THR A 17 1.31 0.53 19.26
C THR A 17 2.81 0.40 19.53
N LEU A 18 3.61 1.47 19.40
CA LEU A 18 5.03 1.43 19.74
C LEU A 18 5.25 1.16 21.24
N ILE A 19 4.43 1.77 22.11
CA ILE A 19 4.49 1.55 23.56
C ILE A 19 4.19 0.08 23.88
N LYS A 20 3.10 -0.46 23.32
CA LYS A 20 2.65 -1.84 23.55
C LYS A 20 3.66 -2.88 23.07
N THR A 21 4.29 -2.64 21.92
CA THR A 21 5.21 -3.60 21.29
C THR A 21 6.66 -3.47 21.76
N ASN A 22 7.01 -2.35 22.41
CA ASN A 22 8.40 -2.02 22.77
C ASN A 22 9.37 -2.04 21.56
N LEU A 23 8.83 -1.64 20.40
CA LEU A 23 9.58 -1.43 19.16
C LEU A 23 9.99 0.03 19.02
N THR A 24 11.02 0.27 18.22
CA THR A 24 11.70 1.58 18.17
C THR A 24 11.11 2.52 17.13
N GLY A 25 10.35 2.01 16.15
CA GLY A 25 9.73 2.85 15.15
C GLY A 25 8.96 2.11 14.06
N TYR A 26 8.89 2.76 12.90
CA TYR A 26 8.14 2.36 11.73
C TYR A 26 9.01 2.37 10.48
N VAL A 27 8.72 1.46 9.56
CA VAL A 27 9.24 1.45 8.19
C VAL A 27 8.07 1.57 7.21
N LEU A 28 8.22 2.42 6.20
CA LEU A 28 7.19 2.68 5.19
C LEU A 28 7.80 2.74 3.79
N GLY A 29 7.13 2.17 2.79
CA GLY A 29 7.49 2.37 1.39
C GLY A 29 6.88 3.68 0.86
N LEU A 30 7.70 4.59 0.32
CA LEU A 30 7.21 5.78 -0.39
C LEU A 30 7.23 5.53 -1.90
N SER A 31 6.06 5.58 -2.52
CA SER A 31 5.88 5.35 -3.96
C SER A 31 5.79 6.63 -4.79
N GLY A 32 5.68 7.79 -4.14
CA GLY A 32 5.28 9.06 -4.79
C GLY A 32 3.76 9.20 -4.96
N GLY A 33 2.99 8.18 -4.56
CA GLY A 33 1.52 8.21 -4.53
C GLY A 33 0.95 8.76 -3.23
N ILE A 34 -0.33 9.15 -3.29
CA ILE A 34 -1.03 9.85 -2.21
C ILE A 34 -1.17 9.04 -0.92
N ASP A 35 -1.40 7.73 -1.01
CA ASP A 35 -1.66 6.87 0.15
C ASP A 35 -0.40 6.75 1.02
N SER A 36 0.74 6.46 0.40
CA SER A 36 2.04 6.41 1.09
C SER A 36 2.45 7.76 1.67
N ALA A 37 2.18 8.87 0.97
CA ALA A 37 2.43 10.21 1.50
C ALA A 37 1.55 10.51 2.73
N LEU A 38 0.27 10.13 2.69
CA LEU A 38 -0.63 10.33 3.83
C LEU A 38 -0.20 9.51 5.05
N VAL A 39 0.10 8.22 4.87
CA VAL A 39 0.58 7.37 5.97
C VAL A 39 1.90 7.92 6.52
N GLY A 40 2.81 8.37 5.66
CA GLY A 40 4.06 9.00 6.07
C GLY A 40 3.85 10.25 6.92
N ALA A 41 2.92 11.13 6.51
CA ALA A 41 2.63 12.37 7.23
C ALA A 41 1.99 12.10 8.59
N ILE A 42 1.04 11.17 8.66
CA ILE A 42 0.41 10.73 9.91
C ILE A 42 1.48 10.13 10.84
N ALA A 43 2.32 9.22 10.35
CA ALA A 43 3.34 8.55 11.14
C ALA A 43 4.43 9.51 11.64
N ALA A 44 4.88 10.45 10.80
CA ALA A 44 5.86 11.47 11.18
C ALA A 44 5.33 12.38 12.30
N LYS A 45 4.04 12.74 12.25
CA LYS A 45 3.39 13.51 13.31
C LYS A 45 3.14 12.67 14.57
N ALA A 46 2.71 11.42 14.41
CA ALA A 46 2.39 10.53 15.51
C ALA A 46 3.63 10.13 16.32
N ALA A 47 4.74 9.84 15.63
CA ALA A 47 5.97 9.36 16.22
C ALA A 47 7.20 10.07 15.61
N PRO A 48 7.43 11.36 15.95
CA PRO A 48 8.54 12.14 15.41
C PRO A 48 9.89 11.46 15.61
N GLY A 49 10.70 11.41 14.54
CA GLY A 49 12.02 10.77 14.57
C GLY A 49 12.02 9.24 14.63
N LYS A 50 10.85 8.59 14.56
CA LYS A 50 10.70 7.12 14.62
C LYS A 50 10.20 6.51 13.31
N LEU A 51 10.29 7.24 12.20
CA LEU A 51 9.89 6.76 10.88
C LEU A 51 11.11 6.69 9.96
N LEU A 52 11.30 5.55 9.32
CA LEU A 52 12.23 5.37 8.20
C LEU A 52 11.44 5.05 6.93
N CYS A 53 11.64 5.84 5.89
CA CYS A 53 11.00 5.60 4.60
C CYS A 53 11.97 4.92 3.61
N LEU A 54 11.46 4.01 2.80
CA LEU A 54 12.21 3.39 1.71
C LEU A 54 11.58 3.78 0.37
N ILE A 55 12.41 4.27 -0.55
CA ILE A 55 12.04 4.53 -1.94
C ILE A 55 12.63 3.39 -2.78
N MET A 56 11.78 2.61 -3.43
CA MET A 56 12.16 1.32 -4.02
C MET A 56 11.82 1.26 -5.52
N PRO A 57 12.57 1.98 -6.38
CA PRO A 57 12.36 1.92 -7.82
C PRO A 57 12.67 0.51 -8.35
N CYS A 58 11.94 0.10 -9.39
CA CYS A 58 12.10 -1.18 -10.06
C CYS A 58 11.58 -1.08 -11.50
N ASP A 59 12.39 -0.50 -12.40
CA ASP A 59 11.94 0.01 -13.70
C ASP A 59 10.70 0.93 -13.57
N SER A 60 10.71 1.80 -12.57
CA SER A 60 9.62 2.75 -12.29
C SER A 60 9.87 4.08 -12.98
N HIS A 61 8.83 4.92 -13.11
CA HIS A 61 9.01 6.26 -13.69
C HIS A 61 9.87 7.13 -12.77
N GLU A 62 10.80 7.90 -13.34
CA GLU A 62 11.70 8.77 -12.54
C GLU A 62 10.96 9.79 -11.67
N SER A 63 9.78 10.24 -12.11
CA SER A 63 8.93 11.15 -11.35
C SER A 63 8.52 10.60 -10.00
N ASP A 64 8.36 9.28 -9.88
CA ASP A 64 7.85 8.61 -8.67
C ASP A 64 8.84 8.77 -7.52
N ALA A 65 10.12 8.53 -7.82
CA ALA A 65 11.20 8.74 -6.85
C ALA A 65 11.38 10.23 -6.51
N LYS A 66 11.24 11.13 -7.50
CA LYS A 66 11.35 12.59 -7.28
C LYS A 66 10.25 13.09 -6.34
N ASP A 67 9.01 12.66 -6.56
CA ASP A 67 7.86 13.03 -5.71
C ASP A 67 8.01 12.46 -4.29
N ALA A 68 8.47 11.21 -4.16
CA ALA A 68 8.75 10.59 -2.88
C ALA A 68 9.86 11.30 -2.09
N ILE A 69 10.94 11.71 -2.76
CA ILE A 69 12.03 12.50 -2.15
C ILE A 69 11.50 13.86 -1.72
N LEU A 70 10.78 14.57 -2.59
CA LEU A 70 10.18 15.87 -2.30
C LEU A 70 9.32 15.81 -1.03
N PHE A 71 8.48 14.78 -0.92
CA PHE A 71 7.67 14.54 0.27
C PHE A 71 8.54 14.29 1.51
N ALA A 72 9.50 13.38 1.42
CA ALA A 72 10.35 13.03 2.57
C ALA A 72 11.14 14.25 3.09
N GLU A 73 11.71 15.04 2.19
CA GLU A 73 12.43 16.28 2.52
C GLU A 73 11.50 17.32 3.16
N GLN A 74 10.32 17.56 2.59
CA GLN A 74 9.35 18.53 3.14
C GLN A 74 8.93 18.18 4.58
N PHE A 75 8.76 16.89 4.88
CA PHE A 75 8.35 16.42 6.20
C PHE A 75 9.52 16.08 7.14
N ASN A 76 10.77 16.31 6.71
CA ASN A 76 12.00 15.96 7.45
C ASN A 76 12.03 14.48 7.89
N ILE A 77 11.59 13.58 6.99
CA ILE A 77 11.54 12.13 7.25
C ILE A 77 12.82 11.49 6.71
N PRO A 78 13.58 10.75 7.54
CA PRO A 78 14.71 9.95 7.06
C PRO A 78 14.26 8.95 6.00
N TYR A 79 14.98 8.90 4.88
CA TYR A 79 14.70 7.94 3.81
C TYR A 79 15.96 7.26 3.27
N GLN A 80 15.78 6.11 2.62
CA GLN A 80 16.80 5.40 1.86
C GLN A 80 16.25 5.05 0.48
N ILE A 81 17.12 5.07 -0.53
CA ILE A 81 16.78 4.60 -1.88
C ILE A 81 17.38 3.21 -2.04
N VAL A 82 16.53 2.22 -2.31
CA VAL A 82 16.94 0.84 -2.55
C VAL A 82 16.45 0.45 -3.95
N ASP A 83 17.32 0.60 -4.94
CA ASP A 83 16.99 0.24 -6.33
C ASP A 83 16.93 -1.29 -6.48
N LEU A 84 15.75 -1.80 -6.81
CA LEU A 84 15.47 -3.23 -6.95
C LEU A 84 15.58 -3.71 -8.40
N THR A 85 15.86 -2.83 -9.35
CA THR A 85 15.83 -3.12 -10.79
C THR A 85 16.72 -4.30 -11.16
N HIS A 86 17.97 -4.30 -10.70
CA HIS A 86 18.90 -5.40 -10.99
C HIS A 86 18.48 -6.71 -10.33
N SER A 87 18.16 -6.69 -9.04
CA SER A 87 17.72 -7.88 -8.30
C SER A 87 16.45 -8.48 -8.88
N TYR A 88 15.52 -7.63 -9.32
CA TYR A 88 14.30 -8.05 -10.01
C TYR A 88 14.61 -8.72 -11.34
N ALA A 89 15.47 -8.13 -12.17
CA ALA A 89 15.83 -8.70 -13.47
C ALA A 89 16.45 -10.10 -13.33
N VAL A 90 17.39 -10.27 -12.38
CA VAL A 90 18.03 -11.57 -12.11
C VAL A 90 17.01 -12.61 -11.66
N LEU A 91 16.17 -12.27 -10.68
CA LEU A 91 15.17 -13.20 -10.16
C LEU A 91 14.10 -13.53 -11.20
N LEU A 92 13.63 -12.55 -11.97
CA LEU A 92 12.67 -12.74 -13.05
C LEU A 92 13.24 -13.67 -14.13
N GLN A 93 14.51 -13.49 -14.52
CA GLN A 93 15.15 -14.34 -15.51
C GLN A 93 15.19 -15.81 -15.06
N GLU A 94 15.59 -16.06 -13.81
CA GLU A 94 15.62 -17.41 -13.24
C GLU A 94 14.21 -18.03 -13.21
N ILE A 95 13.22 -17.31 -12.69
CA ILE A 95 11.83 -17.79 -12.63
C ILE A 95 11.28 -18.05 -14.03
N SER A 96 11.51 -17.14 -14.98
CA SER A 96 11.02 -17.26 -16.36
C SER A 96 11.63 -18.48 -17.05
N THR A 97 12.93 -18.71 -16.85
CA THR A 97 13.66 -19.86 -17.40
C THR A 97 13.10 -21.18 -16.84
N LYS A 98 12.91 -21.27 -15.52
CA LYS A 98 12.37 -22.48 -14.87
C LYS A 98 10.90 -22.72 -15.20
N SER A 99 10.08 -21.66 -15.24
CA SER A 99 8.67 -21.75 -15.61
C SER A 99 8.53 -22.26 -17.05
N LEU A 100 9.30 -21.71 -17.99
CA LEU A 100 9.29 -22.15 -19.38
C LEU A 100 9.75 -23.60 -19.53
N ALA A 101 10.80 -24.00 -18.81
CA ALA A 101 11.26 -25.39 -18.77
C ALA A 101 10.20 -26.36 -18.20
N ALA A 102 9.32 -25.87 -17.32
CA ALA A 102 8.14 -26.58 -16.83
C ALA A 102 6.91 -26.50 -17.78
N GLY A 103 7.08 -25.95 -18.98
CA GLY A 103 6.07 -25.92 -20.03
C GLY A 103 5.12 -24.72 -19.99
N LYS A 104 5.38 -23.69 -19.16
CA LYS A 104 4.51 -22.51 -19.08
C LYS A 104 5.31 -21.21 -18.97
N PRO A 105 5.14 -20.22 -19.87
CA PRO A 105 5.76 -18.91 -19.70
C PRO A 105 5.21 -18.20 -18.46
N ILE A 106 5.99 -17.28 -17.90
CA ILE A 106 5.52 -16.46 -16.77
C ILE A 106 4.36 -15.57 -17.23
N ASP A 107 3.36 -15.44 -16.36
CA ASP A 107 2.24 -14.53 -16.56
C ASP A 107 2.70 -13.07 -16.31
N PRO A 108 2.36 -12.09 -17.18
CA PRO A 108 2.78 -10.70 -17.01
C PRO A 108 2.39 -10.08 -15.66
N LEU A 109 1.20 -10.41 -15.15
CA LEU A 109 0.76 -9.95 -13.83
C LEU A 109 1.59 -10.62 -12.72
N ALA A 110 2.03 -11.86 -12.90
CA ALA A 110 2.98 -12.50 -11.98
C ALA A 110 4.33 -11.77 -11.93
N SER A 111 4.84 -11.30 -13.07
CA SER A 111 6.05 -10.46 -13.14
C SER A 111 5.87 -9.13 -12.41
N ASN A 112 4.73 -8.46 -12.59
CA ASN A 112 4.43 -7.21 -11.88
C ASN A 112 4.30 -7.42 -10.37
N ASN A 113 3.57 -8.46 -9.96
CA ASN A 113 3.43 -8.83 -8.55
C ASN A 113 4.77 -9.24 -7.91
N LEU A 114 5.74 -9.74 -8.69
CA LEU A 114 7.09 -10.00 -8.17
C LEU A 114 7.77 -8.70 -7.71
N LYS A 115 7.66 -7.60 -8.47
CA LYS A 115 8.19 -6.28 -8.06
C LYS A 115 7.61 -5.86 -6.71
N VAL A 116 6.28 -5.97 -6.57
CA VAL A 116 5.58 -5.58 -5.34
C VAL A 116 6.00 -6.43 -4.14
N ARG A 117 6.17 -7.75 -4.34
CA ARG A 117 6.68 -8.66 -3.29
C ARG A 117 8.12 -8.38 -2.92
N MET A 118 8.97 -8.00 -3.86
CA MET A 118 10.34 -7.62 -3.56
C MET A 118 10.40 -6.37 -2.68
N ARG A 119 9.54 -5.38 -2.93
CA ARG A 119 9.39 -4.21 -2.06
C ARG A 119 9.00 -4.61 -0.64
N MET A 120 8.04 -5.52 -0.48
CA MET A 120 7.66 -6.08 0.82
C MET A 120 8.85 -6.73 1.53
N VAL A 121 9.61 -7.59 0.83
CA VAL A 121 10.81 -8.24 1.39
C VAL A 121 11.81 -7.20 1.88
N THR A 122 12.06 -6.16 1.10
CA THR A 122 12.95 -5.05 1.47
C THR A 122 12.44 -4.31 2.71
N LEU A 123 11.15 -3.98 2.78
CA LEU A 123 10.54 -3.30 3.93
C LEU A 123 10.72 -4.11 5.21
N TYR A 124 10.39 -5.40 5.19
CA TYR A 124 10.52 -6.28 6.35
C TYR A 124 11.98 -6.51 6.76
N ALA A 125 12.92 -6.59 5.81
CA ALA A 125 14.34 -6.69 6.12
C ALA A 125 14.85 -5.46 6.90
N PHE A 126 14.47 -4.25 6.47
CA PHE A 126 14.78 -3.02 7.20
C PHE A 126 14.03 -2.95 8.54
N ALA A 127 12.74 -3.30 8.57
CA ALA A 127 11.96 -3.29 9.80
C ALA A 127 12.59 -4.17 10.88
N GLN A 128 13.03 -5.39 10.54
CA GLN A 128 13.72 -6.27 11.47
C GLN A 128 15.06 -5.69 11.93
N ALA A 129 15.88 -5.16 11.01
CA ALA A 129 17.18 -4.56 11.34
C ALA A 129 17.04 -3.34 12.28
N HIS A 130 15.96 -2.58 12.14
CA HIS A 130 15.68 -1.37 12.90
C HIS A 130 14.71 -1.59 14.08
N ARG A 131 14.30 -2.82 14.39
CA ARG A 131 13.28 -3.15 15.40
C ARG A 131 12.01 -2.30 15.25
N SER A 132 11.52 -2.20 14.02
CA SER A 132 10.38 -1.39 13.61
C SER A 132 9.23 -2.26 13.09
N LEU A 133 8.04 -1.65 12.99
CA LEU A 133 6.88 -2.24 12.32
C LEU A 133 6.75 -1.72 10.89
N VAL A 134 6.25 -2.54 9.97
CA VAL A 134 5.94 -2.14 8.59
C VAL A 134 4.55 -1.51 8.54
N LEU A 135 4.47 -0.29 8.02
CA LEU A 135 3.20 0.40 7.74
C LEU A 135 2.73 0.10 6.32
N GLY A 136 1.48 -0.37 6.18
CA GLY A 136 0.79 -0.53 4.91
C GLY A 136 -0.07 0.68 4.59
N THR A 137 -0.42 0.82 3.32
CA THR A 137 -1.09 2.00 2.77
C THR A 137 -2.49 1.72 2.23
N ASP A 138 -2.97 0.49 2.38
CA ASP A 138 -4.30 0.09 1.95
C ASP A 138 -5.35 1.02 2.56
N ASN A 139 -6.13 1.68 1.70
CA ASN A 139 -7.33 2.42 2.07
C ASN A 139 -8.58 1.52 1.96
N TRP A 140 -9.76 2.05 2.28
CA TRP A 140 -10.99 1.26 2.31
C TRP A 140 -11.37 0.72 0.92
N ASP A 141 -11.22 1.55 -0.11
CA ASP A 141 -11.47 1.19 -1.51
C ASP A 141 -10.61 0.01 -1.98
N GLU A 142 -9.30 0.11 -1.78
CA GLU A 142 -8.31 -0.92 -2.14
C GLU A 142 -8.53 -2.21 -1.37
N SER A 143 -8.73 -2.10 -0.05
CA SER A 143 -8.98 -3.25 0.81
C SER A 143 -10.26 -3.96 0.38
N TYR A 144 -11.36 -3.21 0.20
CA TYR A 144 -12.67 -3.76 -0.14
C TYR A 144 -12.67 -4.47 -1.49
N THR A 145 -12.05 -3.88 -2.52
CA THR A 145 -11.96 -4.47 -3.86
C THR A 145 -10.86 -5.52 -3.97
N GLY A 146 -9.94 -5.57 -3.00
CA GLY A 146 -8.75 -6.42 -3.03
C GLY A 146 -7.73 -5.97 -4.06
N TYR A 147 -7.66 -4.67 -4.34
CA TYR A 147 -6.74 -4.05 -5.28
C TYR A 147 -5.37 -3.80 -4.62
N PHE A 148 -4.75 -4.91 -4.23
CA PHE A 148 -3.39 -4.98 -3.69
C PHE A 148 -2.80 -6.37 -4.01
N THR A 149 -1.48 -6.49 -3.95
CA THR A 149 -0.78 -7.77 -4.12
C THR A 149 -0.78 -8.56 -2.81
N LYS A 150 -1.35 -9.77 -2.82
CA LYS A 150 -1.27 -10.65 -1.65
C LYS A 150 0.19 -11.00 -1.34
N TYR A 151 0.59 -10.74 -0.09
CA TYR A 151 1.98 -10.82 0.39
C TYR A 151 2.96 -9.89 -0.33
N GLY A 152 2.45 -8.80 -0.91
CA GLY A 152 3.22 -7.67 -1.42
C GLY A 152 2.96 -6.45 -0.55
N ASP A 153 2.42 -5.38 -1.14
CA ASP A 153 1.95 -4.17 -0.47
C ASP A 153 0.90 -4.44 0.61
N GLY A 154 -0.01 -5.41 0.39
CA GLY A 154 -0.98 -5.81 1.41
C GLY A 154 -0.40 -6.64 2.57
N ALA A 155 0.92 -6.89 2.60
CA ALA A 155 1.59 -7.45 3.77
C ALA A 155 2.28 -6.34 4.55
N ALA A 156 1.64 -5.96 5.65
CA ALA A 156 2.12 -4.98 6.61
C ALA A 156 1.70 -5.37 8.02
N ASP A 157 2.32 -4.74 9.02
CA ASP A 157 1.98 -4.99 10.43
C ASP A 157 0.78 -4.14 10.87
N LEU A 158 0.62 -2.94 10.29
CA LEU A 158 -0.46 -2.00 10.58
C LEU A 158 -0.98 -1.35 9.29
N LEU A 159 -2.29 -1.08 9.24
CA LEU A 159 -2.95 -0.39 8.13
C LEU A 159 -3.65 0.88 8.65
N PRO A 160 -2.94 2.02 8.78
CA PRO A 160 -3.44 3.18 9.51
C PRO A 160 -4.66 3.85 8.86
N ILE A 161 -4.78 3.75 7.53
CA ILE A 161 -5.80 4.46 6.75
C ILE A 161 -6.86 3.54 6.12
N VAL A 162 -6.92 2.27 6.53
CA VAL A 162 -7.79 1.23 5.92
C VAL A 162 -9.29 1.51 5.98
N SER A 163 -9.71 2.44 6.85
CA SER A 163 -11.13 2.84 6.96
C SER A 163 -11.45 4.15 6.24
N LEU A 164 -10.48 4.79 5.58
CA LEU A 164 -10.71 5.99 4.80
C LEU A 164 -11.07 5.62 3.36
N THR A 165 -12.09 6.26 2.80
CA THR A 165 -12.31 6.18 1.35
C THR A 165 -11.22 6.96 0.59
N LYS A 166 -11.10 6.78 -0.72
CA LYS A 166 -10.12 7.53 -1.53
C LYS A 166 -10.38 9.03 -1.45
N GLY A 167 -11.64 9.45 -1.48
CA GLY A 167 -12.02 10.86 -1.27
C GLY A 167 -11.58 11.40 0.09
N GLU A 168 -11.71 10.60 1.16
CA GLU A 168 -11.24 10.96 2.50
C GLU A 168 -9.71 10.97 2.60
N VAL A 169 -9.00 10.07 1.90
CA VAL A 169 -7.53 10.11 1.76
C VAL A 169 -7.08 11.44 1.17
N TYR A 170 -7.70 11.88 0.07
CA TYR A 170 -7.40 13.20 -0.54
C TYR A 170 -7.73 14.37 0.39
N ALA A 171 -8.83 14.29 1.14
CA ALA A 171 -9.19 15.32 2.12
C ALA A 171 -8.18 15.40 3.27
N ALA A 172 -7.77 14.24 3.81
CA ALA A 172 -6.76 14.15 4.85
C ALA A 172 -5.39 14.63 4.36
N ALA A 173 -5.00 14.28 3.13
CA ALA A 173 -3.77 14.73 2.52
C ALA A 173 -3.68 16.26 2.42
N ARG A 174 -4.78 16.92 2.05
CA ARG A 174 -4.87 18.39 2.07
C ARG A 174 -4.72 18.94 3.48
N TYR A 175 -5.36 18.32 4.46
CA TYR A 175 -5.25 18.71 5.88
C TYR A 175 -3.79 18.61 6.40
N TYR A 176 -3.05 17.57 6.01
CA TYR A 176 -1.63 17.40 6.37
C TYR A 176 -0.66 18.25 5.54
N GLY A 177 -1.13 18.97 4.53
CA GLY A 177 -0.28 19.82 3.68
C GLY A 177 0.61 19.03 2.72
N ILE A 178 0.16 17.87 2.23
CA ILE A 178 0.91 17.09 1.24
C ILE A 178 1.12 17.90 -0.06
N PRO A 179 2.31 17.84 -0.69
CA PRO A 179 2.62 18.60 -1.90
C PRO A 179 1.56 18.48 -3.00
N LYS A 180 1.29 19.60 -3.67
CA LYS A 180 0.34 19.64 -4.79
C LYS A 180 0.73 18.69 -5.94
N ALA A 181 2.03 18.50 -6.18
CA ALA A 181 2.53 17.55 -7.18
C ALA A 181 2.01 16.11 -6.95
N ILE A 182 1.86 15.70 -5.68
CA ILE A 182 1.33 14.38 -5.31
C ILE A 182 -0.21 14.39 -5.33
N LEU A 183 -0.84 15.50 -4.92
CA LEU A 183 -2.31 15.64 -4.92
C LEU A 183 -2.92 15.65 -6.33
N ASP A 184 -2.26 16.28 -7.30
CA ASP A 184 -2.78 16.42 -8.66
C ASP A 184 -2.52 15.18 -9.53
N ARG A 185 -1.75 14.23 -9.00
CA ARG A 185 -1.40 13.01 -9.71
C ARG A 185 -2.59 12.05 -9.75
N GLN A 186 -2.80 11.42 -10.91
CA GLN A 186 -3.78 10.35 -11.03
C GLN A 186 -3.32 9.09 -10.26
N PRO A 187 -4.20 8.44 -9.48
CA PRO A 187 -3.92 7.16 -8.85
C PRO A 187 -3.49 6.09 -9.86
N SER A 188 -2.38 5.43 -9.57
CA SER A 188 -1.80 4.36 -10.39
C SER A 188 -0.89 3.51 -9.52
N ALA A 189 -0.96 2.18 -9.64
CA ALA A 189 0.00 1.28 -9.02
C ALA A 189 1.39 1.26 -9.70
N GLY A 190 1.59 1.98 -10.81
CA GLY A 190 2.88 2.16 -11.49
C GLY A 190 3.51 0.86 -12.00
N LEU A 191 2.71 -0.15 -12.34
CA LEU A 191 3.17 -1.47 -12.77
C LEU A 191 3.64 -1.47 -14.23
N PHE A 192 3.00 -0.66 -15.09
CA PHE A 192 3.35 -0.51 -16.50
C PHE A 192 2.89 0.87 -17.05
N PRO A 193 3.48 1.37 -18.15
CA PRO A 193 3.14 2.68 -18.71
C PRO A 193 1.64 2.81 -19.07
N GLY A 194 1.01 3.90 -18.61
CA GLY A 194 -0.39 4.22 -18.89
C GLY A 194 -1.42 3.49 -18.01
N GLN A 195 -0.99 2.71 -17.03
CA GLN A 195 -1.88 2.05 -16.07
C GLN A 195 -2.62 3.06 -15.19
N THR A 196 -3.93 2.84 -14.99
CA THR A 196 -4.73 3.50 -13.96
C THR A 196 -5.51 2.46 -13.16
N ASP A 197 -5.67 2.71 -11.86
CA ASP A 197 -6.40 1.78 -10.97
C ASP A 197 -7.85 1.61 -11.42
N GLU A 198 -8.51 2.72 -11.77
CA GLU A 198 -9.90 2.73 -12.24
C GLU A 198 -10.07 1.93 -13.55
N GLY A 199 -9.05 1.94 -14.42
CA GLY A 199 -9.04 1.16 -15.66
C GLY A 199 -8.97 -0.34 -15.41
N GLU A 200 -8.16 -0.78 -14.45
CA GLU A 200 -8.04 -2.20 -14.10
C GLU A 200 -9.24 -2.70 -13.28
N MET A 201 -9.72 -1.89 -12.33
CA MET A 201 -10.90 -2.22 -11.55
C MET A 201 -12.18 -2.16 -12.39
N GLY A 202 -12.22 -1.31 -13.42
CA GLY A 202 -13.44 -1.05 -14.20
C GLY A 202 -14.51 -0.31 -13.40
N VAL A 203 -14.10 0.41 -12.35
CA VAL A 203 -14.95 1.21 -11.45
C VAL A 203 -14.16 2.45 -11.05
N LYS A 204 -14.83 3.59 -10.97
CA LYS A 204 -14.22 4.84 -10.49
C LYS A 204 -14.18 4.90 -8.98
N TYR A 205 -13.16 5.54 -8.42
CA TYR A 205 -13.08 5.78 -6.98
C TYR A 205 -14.28 6.56 -6.46
N ALA A 206 -14.79 7.55 -7.21
CA ALA A 206 -15.98 8.29 -6.80
C ALA A 206 -17.24 7.41 -6.62
N ASP A 207 -17.39 6.37 -7.46
CA ASP A 207 -18.50 5.43 -7.33
C ASP A 207 -18.27 4.43 -6.19
N LEU A 208 -17.01 4.03 -5.97
CA LEU A 208 -16.64 3.14 -4.88
C LEU A 208 -16.79 3.82 -3.52
N ASP A 209 -16.29 5.05 -3.36
CA ASP A 209 -16.57 5.94 -2.23
C ASP A 209 -18.08 6.03 -1.97
N ALA A 210 -18.88 6.32 -3.00
CA ALA A 210 -20.33 6.45 -2.86
C ALA A 210 -20.96 5.15 -2.36
N PHE A 211 -20.57 4.01 -2.94
CA PHE A 211 -21.04 2.69 -2.53
C PHE A 211 -20.66 2.36 -1.08
N LEU A 212 -19.40 2.57 -0.68
CA LEU A 212 -18.90 2.30 0.67
C LEU A 212 -19.57 3.18 1.73
N LEU A 213 -19.91 4.42 1.37
CA LEU A 213 -20.66 5.36 2.22
C LEU A 213 -22.18 5.12 2.20
N GLY A 214 -22.66 4.05 1.54
CA GLY A 214 -24.08 3.69 1.52
C GLY A 214 -24.96 4.58 0.63
N LYS A 215 -24.36 5.30 -0.33
CA LYS A 215 -25.08 6.09 -1.33
C LYS A 215 -25.47 5.22 -2.53
N ASP A 216 -26.49 5.66 -3.25
CA ASP A 216 -26.93 4.98 -4.48
C ASP A 216 -25.90 5.12 -5.59
N VAL A 217 -25.62 3.99 -6.25
CA VAL A 217 -24.80 3.89 -7.47
C VAL A 217 -25.54 3.04 -8.49
N ALA A 218 -25.17 3.15 -9.77
CA ALA A 218 -25.79 2.35 -10.82
C ALA A 218 -25.65 0.85 -10.56
N ASN A 219 -26.70 0.07 -10.85
CA ASN A 219 -26.73 -1.39 -10.58
C ASN A 219 -25.54 -2.15 -11.19
N ALA A 220 -25.10 -1.77 -12.38
CA ALA A 220 -23.94 -2.39 -13.03
C ALA A 220 -22.63 -2.12 -12.25
N VAL A 221 -22.47 -0.91 -11.71
CA VAL A 221 -21.31 -0.52 -10.89
C VAL A 221 -21.32 -1.29 -9.58
N LYS A 222 -22.48 -1.33 -8.88
CA LYS A 222 -22.66 -2.14 -7.68
C LYS A 222 -22.28 -3.60 -7.89
N ALA A 223 -22.81 -4.22 -8.95
CA ALA A 223 -22.50 -5.62 -9.27
C ALA A 223 -21.01 -5.85 -9.55
N ARG A 224 -20.32 -4.89 -10.18
CA ARG A 224 -18.87 -4.96 -10.39
C ARG A 224 -18.10 -4.86 -9.07
N ILE A 225 -18.46 -3.94 -8.19
CA ILE A 225 -17.84 -3.77 -6.87
C ILE A 225 -18.01 -5.04 -6.02
N GLU A 226 -19.23 -5.57 -5.93
CA GLU A 226 -19.53 -6.81 -5.18
C GLU A 226 -18.79 -8.02 -5.77
N HIS A 227 -18.66 -8.08 -7.10
CA HIS A 227 -17.85 -9.11 -7.76
C HIS A 227 -16.38 -9.03 -7.34
N LEU A 228 -15.76 -7.84 -7.43
CA LEU A 228 -14.36 -7.63 -7.03
C LEU A 228 -14.14 -8.01 -5.57
N HIS A 229 -15.04 -7.58 -4.69
CA HIS A 229 -15.00 -7.95 -3.28
C HIS A 229 -15.03 -9.47 -3.10
N ARG A 230 -16.00 -10.16 -3.71
CA ARG A 230 -16.16 -11.61 -3.54
C ARG A 230 -14.96 -12.40 -4.04
N VAL A 231 -14.42 -12.10 -5.22
CA VAL A 231 -13.31 -12.87 -5.81
C VAL A 231 -11.97 -12.62 -5.09
N SER A 232 -11.86 -11.50 -4.37
CA SER A 232 -10.66 -11.13 -3.62
C SER A 232 -10.72 -11.45 -2.12
N ALA A 233 -11.79 -12.11 -1.63
CA ALA A 233 -11.96 -12.42 -0.20
C ALA A 233 -10.72 -13.09 0.41
N HIS A 234 -10.13 -14.04 -0.32
CA HIS A 234 -8.91 -14.75 0.09
C HIS A 234 -7.68 -13.84 0.32
N LYS A 235 -7.69 -12.58 -0.11
CA LYS A 235 -6.63 -11.61 0.15
C LYS A 235 -6.79 -10.91 1.51
N ARG A 236 -8.03 -10.79 2.01
CA ARG A 236 -8.37 -10.18 3.30
C ARG A 236 -8.52 -11.20 4.42
N ASP A 237 -8.92 -12.41 4.08
CA ASP A 237 -9.09 -13.47 5.07
C ASP A 237 -7.73 -13.95 5.61
N PRO A 238 -7.64 -14.29 6.90
CA PRO A 238 -6.49 -15.02 7.43
C PRO A 238 -6.21 -16.28 6.61
N ILE A 239 -4.97 -16.75 6.65
CA ILE A 239 -4.59 -18.02 6.00
C ILE A 239 -5.53 -19.12 6.53
N PRO A 240 -6.30 -19.82 5.68
CA PRO A 240 -7.19 -20.89 6.12
C PRO A 240 -6.42 -21.97 6.88
N ARG A 241 -6.96 -22.40 8.02
CA ARG A 241 -6.39 -23.46 8.87
C ARG A 241 -7.48 -24.47 9.17
N PRO A 242 -7.15 -25.77 9.29
CA PRO A 242 -8.07 -26.74 9.86
C PRO A 242 -8.39 -26.36 11.32
N GLU A 243 -9.49 -26.90 11.84
CA GLU A 243 -9.84 -26.74 13.25
C GLU A 243 -8.70 -27.18 14.18
N PRO A 244 -8.48 -26.50 15.32
CA PRO A 244 -7.42 -26.87 16.26
C PRO A 244 -7.53 -28.32 16.71
N PHE A 245 -6.43 -29.08 16.62
CA PHE A 245 -6.36 -30.41 17.18
C PHE A 245 -6.32 -30.33 18.71
N ILE A 246 -7.42 -30.69 19.37
CA ILE A 246 -7.54 -30.77 20.83
C ILE A 246 -6.90 -32.08 21.30
N ARG A 247 -5.92 -31.98 22.19
CA ARG A 247 -5.26 -33.14 22.83
C ARG A 247 -5.81 -33.31 24.24
N ASP A 248 -6.12 -34.55 24.61
CA ASP A 248 -6.44 -34.96 25.98
C ASP A 248 -5.18 -34.98 26.88
#